data_AF-A0AAD5X956-F1
#
_entry.id   AF-A0AAD5X956-F1
#
_cell.length_a   1.000
_cell.length_b   1.000
_cell.length_c   1.000
_cell.angle_alpha   90.00
_cell.angle_beta   90.00
_cell.angle_gamma   90.00
#
_symmetry.space_group_name_H-M   'P 1'
#
loop_
_entity.id
_entity.type
_entity.pdbx_description
1 polymer ?
#
loop_
_entity_poly.entity_id
_entity_poly.type
_entity_poly.pdbx_seq_one_letter_code
_entity_poly.pdbx_strand_id
1 'polypeptide(L)'
;MLLSTAPLARTYPYDPSIAEPLIASPPLHDLLSTLASLELLLRKQQSLSLLPTTSEREASLHHLQKEISSFLSILTPLFKQISAGRSLAEFVQTTGLNNFYPRCARALNLTVDVSGQKQDYIAWQQSLIPLNKISHCALQIRSDIQSNRLRYLAHQIALLYQCLANSPLQRYQSRIQERFDDLKQTLTVPATASQDEASEPPQANLRDDQKEWLNALTIEIIKETVYASKLVPDAVAAAFAHLKR
;
A
#
# COMPACT_ATOMS: atom_id res chain seq x y z
N MET A 1 12.20 8.64 -27.13
CA MET A 1 11.69 9.03 -25.79
C MET A 1 11.49 7.76 -24.99
N LEU A 2 12.35 7.52 -23.99
CA LEU A 2 12.35 6.31 -23.18
C LEU A 2 11.29 6.43 -22.09
N LEU A 3 10.23 5.63 -22.18
CA LEU A 3 9.26 5.47 -21.10
C LEU A 3 9.92 4.68 -19.97
N SER A 4 10.22 5.38 -18.88
CA SER A 4 10.71 4.82 -17.62
C SER A 4 9.67 3.85 -17.06
N THR A 5 10.04 2.57 -17.05
CA THR A 5 9.35 1.49 -16.35
C THR A 5 9.58 1.67 -14.85
N ALA A 6 8.62 2.29 -14.16
CA ALA A 6 8.61 2.28 -12.70
C ALA A 6 8.51 0.82 -12.21
N PRO A 7 9.38 0.36 -11.30
CA PRO A 7 9.30 -1.00 -10.78
C PRO A 7 8.03 -1.18 -9.96
N LEU A 8 7.31 -2.27 -10.23
CA LEU A 8 6.23 -2.80 -9.43
C LEU A 8 6.68 -2.94 -7.96
N ALA A 9 5.75 -2.66 -7.06
CA ALA A 9 5.91 -2.60 -5.61
C ALA A 9 6.97 -3.58 -5.06
N ARG A 10 7.98 -3.04 -4.39
CA ARG A 10 8.88 -3.84 -3.55
C ARG A 10 8.02 -4.50 -2.45
N THR A 11 7.92 -5.82 -2.49
CA THR A 11 7.44 -6.62 -1.36
C THR A 11 8.43 -6.46 -0.22
N TYR A 12 8.04 -5.76 0.84
CA TYR A 12 8.85 -5.65 2.06
C TYR A 12 8.86 -7.01 2.78
N PRO A 13 9.98 -7.40 3.40
CA PRO A 13 10.04 -8.61 4.20
C PRO A 13 9.01 -8.55 5.32
N TYR A 14 8.26 -9.64 5.48
CA TYR A 14 7.26 -9.84 6.52
C TYR A 14 7.91 -9.71 7.91
N ASP A 15 7.41 -8.77 8.71
CA ASP A 15 7.83 -8.61 10.10
C ASP A 15 6.75 -9.20 11.04
N PRO A 16 7.05 -10.33 11.72
CA PRO A 16 6.08 -11.02 12.57
C PRO A 16 5.62 -10.17 13.76
N SER A 17 6.35 -9.10 14.14
CA SER A 17 5.97 -8.23 15.26
C SER A 17 4.84 -7.24 14.95
N ILE A 18 4.42 -7.13 13.68
CA ILE A 18 3.26 -6.33 13.24
C ILE A 18 1.98 -7.18 13.11
N ALA A 19 2.08 -8.52 13.20
CA ALA A 19 1.06 -9.44 12.68
C ALA A 19 -0.18 -9.68 13.58
N GLU A 20 -0.20 -9.28 14.84
CA GLU A 20 -1.33 -9.57 15.74
C GLU A 20 -1.97 -8.24 16.19
N PRO A 21 -3.19 -7.86 15.73
CA PRO A 21 -4.36 -8.72 15.54
C PRO A 21 -5.32 -8.31 14.38
N LEU A 22 -4.84 -7.95 13.18
CA LEU A 22 -5.72 -7.36 12.15
C LEU A 22 -5.53 -7.84 10.70
N ILE A 23 -4.61 -8.76 10.44
CA ILE A 23 -4.53 -9.37 9.11
C ILE A 23 -5.76 -10.28 8.97
N ALA A 24 -6.77 -9.78 8.26
CA ALA A 24 -7.82 -10.60 7.64
C ALA A 24 -7.19 -11.94 7.21
N SER A 25 -7.79 -13.08 7.56
CA SER A 25 -7.23 -14.43 7.31
C SER A 25 -6.44 -14.44 5.99
N PRO A 26 -5.21 -14.98 5.91
CA PRO A 26 -4.35 -14.89 4.71
C PRO A 26 -5.09 -14.97 3.35
N PRO A 27 -6.04 -15.91 3.13
CA PRO A 27 -6.80 -15.96 1.88
C PRO A 27 -7.66 -14.71 1.58
N LEU A 28 -8.20 -14.05 2.60
CA LEU A 28 -8.99 -12.83 2.48
C LEU A 28 -8.15 -11.61 2.10
N HIS A 29 -6.96 -11.47 2.68
CA HIS A 29 -6.01 -10.44 2.24
C HIS A 29 -5.65 -10.63 0.77
N ASP A 30 -5.33 -11.86 0.39
CA ASP A 30 -4.97 -12.20 -0.99
C ASP A 30 -6.15 -11.95 -1.93
N LEU A 31 -7.37 -12.25 -1.51
CA LEU A 31 -8.59 -11.93 -2.26
C LEU A 31 -8.73 -10.42 -2.52
N LEU A 32 -8.64 -9.60 -1.48
CA LEU A 32 -8.79 -8.15 -1.58
C LEU A 32 -7.68 -7.52 -2.43
N SER A 33 -6.44 -8.01 -2.27
CA SER A 33 -5.29 -7.59 -3.08
C SER A 33 -5.48 -7.96 -4.55
N THR A 34 -5.99 -9.16 -4.82
CA THR A 34 -6.28 -9.64 -6.19
C THR A 34 -7.42 -8.85 -6.83
N LEU A 35 -8.49 -8.55 -6.08
CA LEU A 35 -9.59 -7.70 -6.53
C LEU A 35 -9.14 -6.26 -6.82
N ALA A 36 -8.28 -5.68 -5.98
CA ALA A 36 -7.73 -4.34 -6.19
C ALA A 36 -6.83 -4.28 -7.44
N SER A 37 -6.00 -5.29 -7.63
CA SER A 37 -5.13 -5.42 -8.81
C SER A 37 -5.95 -5.57 -10.09
N LEU A 38 -6.99 -6.41 -10.06
CA LEU A 38 -7.91 -6.59 -11.19
C LEU A 38 -8.66 -5.29 -11.52
N GLU A 39 -9.15 -4.56 -10.52
CA GLU A 39 -9.86 -3.28 -10.72
C GLU A 39 -8.95 -2.25 -11.41
N LEU A 40 -7.66 -2.21 -11.05
CA LEU A 40 -6.65 -1.36 -11.69
C LEU A 40 -6.40 -1.75 -13.15
N LEU A 41 -6.26 -3.06 -13.43
CA LEU A 41 -6.07 -3.56 -14.79
C LEU A 41 -7.27 -3.25 -15.68
N LEU A 42 -8.49 -3.48 -15.18
CA LEU A 42 -9.73 -3.11 -15.87
C LEU A 42 -9.87 -1.60 -16.08
N ARG A 43 -9.34 -0.79 -15.15
CA ARG A 43 -9.23 0.67 -15.33
C ARG A 43 -8.29 1.03 -16.46
N LYS A 44 -7.10 0.43 -16.49
CA LYS A 44 -6.13 0.65 -17.55
C LYS A 44 -6.66 0.21 -18.92
N GLN A 45 -7.33 -0.94 -18.98
CA GLN A 45 -7.99 -1.43 -20.20
C GLN A 45 -9.06 -0.45 -20.70
N GLN A 46 -9.93 0.06 -19.81
CA GLN A 46 -10.93 1.05 -20.21
C GLN A 46 -10.28 2.35 -20.69
N SER A 47 -9.28 2.88 -19.98
CA SER A 47 -8.58 4.10 -20.41
C SER A 47 -7.91 3.93 -21.78
N LEU A 48 -7.27 2.80 -22.04
CA LEU A 48 -6.68 2.50 -23.35
C LEU A 48 -7.75 2.28 -24.43
N SER A 49 -8.94 1.80 -24.09
CA SER A 49 -10.02 1.61 -25.05
C SER A 49 -10.59 2.91 -25.63
N LEU A 50 -10.37 4.04 -24.93
CA LEU A 50 -10.83 5.37 -25.34
C LEU A 50 -9.83 6.11 -26.25
N LEU A 51 -8.59 5.61 -26.37
CA LEU A 51 -7.56 6.21 -27.22
C LEU A 51 -7.77 5.84 -28.70
N PRO A 52 -7.25 6.63 -29.67
CA PRO A 52 -7.27 6.26 -31.08
C PRO A 52 -6.65 4.88 -31.32
N THR A 53 -7.17 4.14 -32.30
CA THR A 53 -6.68 2.79 -32.60
C THR A 53 -5.29 2.87 -33.22
N THR A 54 -4.31 2.26 -32.56
CA THR A 54 -2.93 2.12 -33.03
C THR A 54 -2.47 0.68 -32.81
N SER A 55 -1.50 0.22 -33.62
CA SER A 55 -0.93 -1.14 -33.47
C SER A 55 -0.34 -1.36 -32.07
N GLU A 56 0.29 -0.34 -31.48
CA GLU A 56 0.82 -0.38 -30.10
C GLU A 56 -0.27 -0.49 -29.03
N ARG A 57 -1.42 0.19 -29.24
CA ARG A 57 -2.59 0.09 -28.35
C ARG A 57 -3.17 -1.31 -28.39
N GLU A 58 -3.31 -1.91 -29.57
CA GLU A 58 -3.86 -3.26 -29.74
C GLU A 58 -2.97 -4.32 -29.07
N ALA A 59 -1.64 -4.23 -29.24
CA ALA A 59 -0.70 -5.09 -28.54
C ALA A 59 -0.79 -4.93 -27.01
N SER A 60 -0.91 -3.70 -26.53
CA SER A 60 -1.07 -3.39 -25.09
C SER A 60 -2.38 -3.93 -24.51
N LEU A 61 -3.48 -3.84 -25.27
CA LEU A 61 -4.78 -4.39 -24.88
C LEU A 61 -4.75 -5.91 -24.82
N HIS A 62 -4.13 -6.56 -25.81
CA HIS A 62 -3.98 -8.02 -25.82
C HIS A 62 -3.16 -8.51 -24.62
N HIS A 63 -2.05 -7.82 -24.30
CA HIS A 63 -1.25 -8.11 -23.11
C HIS A 63 -2.08 -7.98 -21.82
N LEU A 64 -2.79 -6.86 -21.65
CA LEU A 64 -3.65 -6.64 -20.48
C LEU A 64 -4.76 -7.68 -20.36
N GLN A 65 -5.32 -8.12 -21.48
CA GLN A 65 -6.37 -9.13 -21.48
C GLN A 65 -5.85 -10.50 -21.00
N LYS A 66 -4.61 -10.85 -21.37
CA LYS A 66 -3.92 -12.04 -20.84
C LYS A 66 -3.68 -11.91 -19.33
N GLU A 67 -3.22 -10.76 -18.84
CA GLU A 67 -3.07 -10.52 -17.40
C GLU A 67 -4.42 -10.63 -16.66
N ILE A 68 -5.47 -9.97 -17.16
CA ILE A 68 -6.81 -10.02 -16.58
C ILE A 68 -7.32 -11.47 -16.48
N SER A 69 -7.13 -12.28 -17.53
CA SER A 69 -7.52 -13.70 -17.48
C SER A 69 -6.75 -14.51 -16.43
N SER A 70 -5.47 -14.19 -16.21
CA SER A 70 -4.65 -14.80 -15.16
C SER A 70 -5.15 -14.42 -13.76
N PHE A 71 -5.50 -13.14 -13.54
CA PHE A 71 -6.08 -12.71 -12.26
C PHE A 71 -7.45 -13.36 -11.99
N LEU A 72 -8.30 -13.52 -13.01
CA LEU A 72 -9.59 -14.20 -12.87
C LEU A 72 -9.45 -15.69 -12.53
N SER A 73 -8.43 -16.37 -13.08
CA SER A 73 -8.16 -17.78 -12.77
C SER A 73 -7.64 -17.98 -11.35
N ILE A 74 -6.96 -16.98 -10.76
CA ILE A 74 -6.52 -16.96 -9.36
C ILE A 74 -7.66 -16.58 -8.40
N LEU A 75 -8.55 -15.67 -8.81
CA LEU A 75 -9.70 -15.24 -8.00
C LEU A 75 -10.64 -16.40 -7.67
N THR A 76 -10.93 -17.26 -8.64
CA THR A 76 -11.88 -18.36 -8.49
C THR A 76 -11.53 -19.34 -7.35
N PRO A 77 -10.30 -19.87 -7.25
CA PRO A 77 -9.90 -20.74 -6.14
C PRO A 77 -9.81 -20.00 -4.80
N LEU A 78 -9.35 -18.75 -4.77
CA LEU A 78 -9.33 -17.94 -3.54
C LEU A 78 -10.74 -17.75 -2.98
N PHE A 79 -11.72 -17.47 -3.85
CA PHE A 79 -13.11 -17.37 -3.44
C PHE A 79 -13.65 -18.68 -2.86
N LYS A 80 -13.38 -19.82 -3.49
CA LYS A 80 -13.83 -21.13 -2.99
C LYS A 80 -13.33 -21.43 -1.58
N GLN A 81 -12.14 -20.94 -1.21
CA GLN A 81 -11.59 -21.12 0.13
C GLN A 81 -12.30 -20.27 1.19
N ILE A 82 -12.85 -19.11 0.80
CA ILE A 82 -13.41 -18.11 1.73
C ILE A 82 -14.93 -18.15 1.76
N SER A 83 -15.58 -18.56 0.66
CA SER A 83 -17.03 -18.40 0.51
C SER A 83 -17.88 -19.42 1.27
N ALA A 84 -17.27 -20.38 1.98
CA ALA A 84 -17.96 -21.43 2.74
C ALA A 84 -19.11 -22.11 1.93
N GLY A 85 -18.93 -22.26 0.62
CA GLY A 85 -19.92 -22.84 -0.29
C GLY A 85 -20.88 -21.85 -0.98
N ARG A 86 -20.83 -20.55 -0.65
CA ARG A 86 -21.61 -19.51 -1.35
C ARG A 86 -21.08 -19.28 -2.76
N SER A 87 -21.98 -18.90 -3.67
CA SER A 87 -21.58 -18.48 -5.01
C SER A 87 -20.79 -17.16 -4.96
N LEU A 88 -19.92 -16.94 -5.94
CA LEU A 88 -19.15 -15.69 -6.07
C LEU A 88 -20.05 -14.45 -6.08
N ALA A 89 -21.17 -14.54 -6.81
CA ALA A 89 -22.14 -13.47 -6.93
C ALA A 89 -22.77 -13.11 -5.58
N GLU A 90 -23.23 -14.14 -4.86
CA GLU A 90 -23.83 -14.00 -3.54
C GLU A 90 -22.82 -13.47 -2.52
N PHE A 91 -21.59 -13.97 -2.55
CA PHE A 91 -20.52 -13.46 -1.69
C PHE A 91 -20.27 -11.98 -1.94
N VAL A 92 -20.07 -11.58 -3.19
CA VAL A 92 -19.74 -10.18 -3.54
C VAL A 92 -20.90 -9.23 -3.25
N GLN A 93 -22.16 -9.67 -3.43
CA GLN A 93 -23.35 -8.90 -3.08
C GLN A 93 -23.53 -8.76 -1.57
N THR A 94 -23.46 -9.87 -0.82
CA THR A 94 -23.62 -9.87 0.65
C THR A 94 -22.48 -9.11 1.35
N THR A 95 -21.30 -9.09 0.74
CA THR A 95 -20.14 -8.34 1.25
C THR A 95 -20.07 -6.89 0.75
N GLY A 96 -20.98 -6.47 -0.13
CA GLY A 96 -20.92 -5.13 -0.74
C GLY A 96 -19.64 -4.85 -1.53
N LEU A 97 -18.81 -5.86 -1.82
CA LEU A 97 -17.54 -5.72 -2.55
C LEU A 97 -17.75 -5.20 -3.98
N ASN A 98 -18.94 -5.37 -4.54
CA ASN A 98 -19.34 -4.75 -5.82
C ASN A 98 -19.27 -3.22 -5.80
N ASN A 99 -19.43 -2.60 -4.63
CA ASN A 99 -19.32 -1.15 -4.48
C ASN A 99 -17.86 -0.68 -4.39
N PHE A 100 -16.96 -1.58 -3.94
CA PHE A 100 -15.51 -1.33 -3.82
C PHE A 100 -14.74 -1.68 -5.10
N TYR A 101 -15.23 -2.65 -5.87
CA TYR A 101 -14.59 -3.10 -7.10
C TYR A 101 -15.64 -3.19 -8.24
N PRO A 102 -16.22 -2.05 -8.64
CA PRO A 102 -17.35 -2.03 -9.57
C PRO A 102 -16.98 -2.48 -10.99
N ARG A 103 -15.70 -2.37 -11.41
CA ARG A 103 -15.26 -2.91 -12.70
C ARG A 103 -15.09 -4.42 -12.60
N CYS A 104 -14.53 -4.92 -11.51
CA CYS A 104 -14.46 -6.36 -11.23
C CYS A 104 -15.86 -6.98 -11.21
N ALA A 105 -16.81 -6.35 -10.51
CA ALA A 105 -18.20 -6.80 -10.46
C ALA A 105 -18.83 -6.88 -11.86
N ARG A 106 -18.63 -5.86 -12.71
CA ARG A 106 -19.08 -5.89 -14.11
C ARG A 106 -18.40 -7.00 -14.92
N ALA A 107 -17.10 -7.19 -14.76
CA ALA A 107 -16.36 -8.26 -15.45
C ALA A 107 -16.83 -9.67 -15.01
N LEU A 108 -17.37 -9.79 -13.81
CA LEU A 108 -17.95 -11.00 -13.25
C LEU A 108 -19.47 -11.13 -13.51
N ASN A 109 -20.05 -10.25 -14.33
CA ASN A 109 -21.49 -10.20 -14.63
C ASN A 109 -22.39 -10.00 -13.40
N LEU A 110 -21.92 -9.26 -12.40
CA LEU A 110 -22.67 -8.96 -11.18
C LEU A 110 -23.41 -7.63 -11.29
N THR A 111 -24.60 -7.56 -10.69
CA THR A 111 -25.38 -6.33 -10.60
C THR A 111 -24.67 -5.32 -9.69
N VAL A 112 -24.39 -4.12 -10.21
CA VAL A 112 -23.79 -3.02 -9.46
C VAL A 112 -24.86 -1.97 -9.21
N ASP A 113 -25.19 -1.71 -7.95
CA ASP A 113 -26.02 -0.56 -7.60
C ASP A 113 -25.12 0.69 -7.50
N VAL A 114 -25.16 1.52 -8.54
CA VAL A 114 -24.23 2.66 -8.70
C VAL A 114 -24.76 3.92 -8.00
N SER A 115 -25.97 3.89 -7.42
CA SER A 115 -26.75 5.10 -7.17
C SER A 115 -26.42 5.87 -5.87
N GLY A 116 -25.76 5.26 -4.88
CA GLY A 116 -25.47 5.91 -3.59
C GLY A 116 -24.02 5.81 -3.07
N GLN A 117 -23.32 4.69 -3.31
CA GLN A 117 -22.06 4.38 -2.61
C GLN A 117 -20.77 4.80 -3.34
N LYS A 118 -20.87 5.34 -4.55
CA LYS A 118 -19.70 5.73 -5.35
C LYS A 118 -18.94 6.92 -4.75
N GLN A 119 -19.65 7.87 -4.13
CA GLN A 119 -19.02 9.02 -3.47
C GLN A 119 -18.28 8.59 -2.19
N ASP A 120 -18.89 7.72 -1.38
CA ASP A 120 -18.28 7.22 -0.15
C ASP A 120 -17.03 6.37 -0.42
N TYR A 121 -17.02 5.59 -1.51
CA TYR A 121 -15.85 4.83 -1.93
C TYR A 121 -14.69 5.72 -2.39
N ILE A 122 -14.97 6.72 -3.24
CA ILE A 122 -13.94 7.65 -3.71
C ILE A 122 -13.37 8.42 -2.52
N ALA A 123 -14.22 8.88 -1.60
CA ALA A 123 -13.80 9.54 -0.37
C ALA A 123 -12.96 8.62 0.53
N TRP A 124 -13.37 7.35 0.69
CA TRP A 124 -12.60 6.36 1.44
C TRP A 124 -11.24 6.07 0.79
N GLN A 125 -11.19 5.82 -0.52
CA GLN A 125 -9.92 5.64 -1.23
C GLN A 125 -9.02 6.86 -1.09
N GLN A 126 -9.58 8.06 -1.24
CA GLN A 126 -8.86 9.31 -1.05
C GLN A 126 -8.33 9.44 0.39
N SER A 127 -9.07 8.96 1.39
CA SER A 127 -8.63 8.92 2.79
C SER A 127 -7.50 7.91 3.04
N LEU A 128 -7.41 6.84 2.25
CA LEU A 128 -6.35 5.83 2.36
C LEU A 128 -5.03 6.25 1.73
N ILE A 129 -5.05 7.08 0.68
CA ILE A 129 -3.84 7.55 0.00
C ILE A 129 -2.80 8.14 0.98
N PRO A 130 -3.14 9.11 1.85
CA PRO A 130 -2.17 9.66 2.80
C PRO A 130 -1.69 8.61 3.81
N LEU A 131 -2.56 7.71 4.29
CA LEU A 131 -2.21 6.66 5.24
C LEU A 131 -1.24 5.64 4.62
N ASN A 132 -1.47 5.24 3.38
CA ASN A 132 -0.58 4.35 2.63
C ASN A 132 0.80 4.99 2.42
N LYS A 133 0.86 6.29 2.12
CA LYS A 133 2.13 7.02 2.01
C LYS A 133 2.89 7.03 3.35
N ILE A 134 2.20 7.32 4.45
CA ILE A 134 2.79 7.33 5.80
C ILE A 134 3.33 5.93 6.15
N SER A 135 2.52 4.88 5.96
CA SER A 135 2.91 3.51 6.23
C SER A 135 4.11 3.08 5.38
N HIS A 136 4.11 3.42 4.09
CA HIS A 136 5.22 3.14 3.19
C HIS A 136 6.51 3.85 3.63
N CYS A 137 6.45 5.13 3.97
CA CYS A 137 7.61 5.86 4.50
C CYS A 137 8.13 5.24 5.79
N ALA A 138 7.24 4.87 6.73
CA ALA A 138 7.63 4.24 7.98
C ALA A 138 8.29 2.85 7.76
N LEU A 139 7.73 2.02 6.89
CA LEU A 139 8.31 0.72 6.51
C LEU A 139 9.66 0.86 5.82
N GLN A 140 9.80 1.84 4.91
CA GLN A 140 11.06 2.11 4.23
C GLN A 140 12.15 2.51 5.23
N ILE A 141 11.85 3.40 6.17
CA ILE A 141 12.78 3.81 7.25
C ILE A 141 13.24 2.59 8.05
N ARG A 142 12.32 1.72 8.48
CA ARG A 142 12.67 0.50 9.22
C ARG A 142 13.58 -0.43 8.40
N SER A 143 13.22 -0.65 7.14
CA SER A 143 14.01 -1.50 6.24
C SER A 143 15.42 -0.94 6.05
N ASP A 144 15.58 0.37 5.94
CA ASP A 144 16.87 1.01 5.74
C ASP A 144 17.71 1.02 7.01
N ILE A 145 17.11 1.12 8.20
CA ILE A 145 17.80 0.91 9.48
C ILE A 145 18.31 -0.53 9.59
N GLN A 146 17.46 -1.53 9.29
CA GLN A 146 17.84 -2.95 9.34
C GLN A 146 18.93 -3.31 8.33
N SER A 147 18.89 -2.68 7.14
CA SER A 147 19.87 -2.92 6.07
C SER A 147 21.09 -1.99 6.13
N ASN A 148 21.20 -1.16 7.16
CA ASN A 148 22.23 -0.13 7.33
C ASN A 148 22.38 0.83 6.11
N ARG A 149 21.28 1.13 5.40
CA ARG A 149 21.25 2.02 4.22
C ARG A 149 20.91 3.45 4.61
N LEU A 150 21.79 4.08 5.38
CA LEU A 150 21.47 5.32 6.11
C LEU A 150 21.64 6.62 5.30
N ARG A 151 22.22 6.55 4.10
CA ARG A 151 22.55 7.72 3.24
C ARG A 151 21.36 8.65 2.96
N TYR A 152 20.16 8.09 2.83
CA TYR A 152 18.94 8.85 2.49
C TYR A 152 17.97 8.96 3.66
N LEU A 153 18.36 8.52 4.85
CA LEU A 153 17.42 8.39 5.96
C LEU A 153 16.88 9.75 6.44
N ALA A 154 17.72 10.78 6.50
CA ALA A 154 17.28 12.13 6.85
C ALA A 154 16.21 12.65 5.88
N HIS A 155 16.37 12.36 4.59
CA HIS A 155 15.38 12.71 3.57
C HIS A 155 14.09 11.92 3.75
N GLN A 156 14.17 10.62 4.04
CA GLN A 156 12.98 9.78 4.29
C GLN A 156 12.21 10.23 5.53
N ILE A 157 12.91 10.63 6.60
CA ILE A 157 12.28 11.21 7.79
C ILE A 157 11.58 12.53 7.44
N ALA A 158 12.21 13.39 6.62
CA ALA A 158 11.57 14.61 6.15
C ALA A 158 10.32 14.33 5.29
N LEU A 159 10.36 13.32 4.42
CA LEU A 159 9.19 12.87 3.65
C LEU A 159 8.07 12.35 4.56
N LEU A 160 8.42 11.54 5.57
CA LEU A 160 7.46 11.07 6.58
C LEU A 160 6.81 12.27 7.29
N TYR A 161 7.62 13.22 7.76
CA TYR A 161 7.14 14.45 8.39
C TYR A 161 6.15 15.23 7.50
N GLN A 162 6.45 15.37 6.21
CA GLN A 162 5.55 16.02 5.25
C GLN A 162 4.25 15.23 5.05
N CYS A 163 4.33 13.91 4.97
CA CYS A 163 3.14 13.05 4.84
C CYS A 163 2.22 13.16 6.07
N LEU A 164 2.79 13.38 7.26
CA LEU A 164 2.03 13.51 8.50
C LEU A 164 1.26 14.84 8.61
N ALA A 165 1.72 15.91 7.95
CA ALA A 165 1.19 17.27 8.10
C ALA A 165 -0.31 17.41 7.82
N ASN A 166 -0.82 16.65 6.85
CA ASN A 166 -2.22 16.69 6.42
C ASN A 166 -2.92 15.37 6.72
N SER A 167 -2.57 14.73 7.83
CA SER A 167 -3.04 13.39 8.18
C SER A 167 -3.63 13.34 9.59
N PRO A 168 -4.48 12.36 9.91
CA PRO A 168 -4.96 12.14 11.27
C PRO A 168 -3.82 11.80 12.26
N LEU A 169 -2.61 11.51 11.77
CA LEU A 169 -1.42 11.19 12.55
C LEU A 169 -0.51 12.41 12.77
N GLN A 170 -0.99 13.63 12.55
CA GLN A 170 -0.19 14.87 12.68
C GLN A 170 0.54 14.99 14.03
N ARG A 171 0.00 14.39 15.11
CA ARG A 171 0.63 14.35 16.45
C ARG A 171 2.06 13.80 16.47
N TYR A 172 2.45 12.98 15.48
CA TYR A 172 3.81 12.46 15.39
C TYR A 172 4.83 13.47 14.86
N GLN A 173 4.39 14.60 14.29
CA GLN A 173 5.29 15.62 13.77
C GLN A 173 6.14 16.26 14.87
N SER A 174 5.56 16.58 16.02
CA SER A 174 6.30 17.17 17.14
C SER A 174 7.43 16.26 17.62
N ARG A 175 7.14 14.95 17.76
CA ARG A 175 8.13 13.93 18.14
C ARG A 175 9.28 13.85 17.16
N ILE A 176 8.99 13.92 15.85
CA ILE A 176 10.04 13.94 14.82
C ILE A 176 10.87 15.23 14.96
N GLN A 177 10.20 16.37 15.11
CA GLN A 177 10.85 17.68 15.16
C GLN A 177 11.81 17.81 16.36
N GLU A 178 11.43 17.29 17.53
CA GLU A 178 12.26 17.28 18.76
C GLU A 178 13.59 16.52 18.59
N ARG A 179 13.62 15.51 17.73
CA ARG A 179 14.79 14.63 17.53
C ARG A 179 15.49 14.84 16.19
N PHE A 180 14.90 15.62 15.28
CA PHE A 180 15.39 15.73 13.90
C PHE A 180 16.79 16.33 13.81
N ASP A 181 17.07 17.37 14.60
CA ASP A 181 18.38 18.03 14.58
C ASP A 181 19.50 17.11 15.08
N ASP A 182 19.22 16.32 16.13
CA ASP A 182 20.15 15.30 16.65
C ASP A 182 20.42 14.20 15.61
N LEU A 183 19.37 13.70 14.94
CA LEU A 183 19.51 12.72 13.85
C LEU A 183 20.31 13.28 12.68
N LYS A 184 20.03 14.53 12.29
CA LYS A 184 20.71 15.18 11.17
C LYS A 184 22.20 15.29 11.41
N GLN A 185 22.64 15.57 12.63
CA GLN A 185 24.07 15.63 12.97
C GLN A 185 24.76 14.28 12.78
N THR A 186 24.11 13.17 13.17
CA THR A 186 24.65 11.81 12.99
C THR A 186 24.57 11.29 11.56
N LEU A 187 23.61 11.78 10.77
CA LEU A 187 23.38 11.36 9.39
C LEU A 187 24.16 12.21 8.37
N THR A 188 24.63 13.39 8.77
CA THR A 188 25.46 14.25 7.91
C THR A 188 26.90 13.78 8.00
N VAL A 189 27.38 13.11 6.96
CA VAL A 189 28.81 12.78 6.82
C VAL A 189 29.59 14.10 6.69
N PRO A 190 30.57 14.39 7.57
CA PRO A 190 31.39 15.58 7.42
C PRO A 190 32.21 15.47 6.12
N ALA A 191 32.12 16.49 5.27
CA ALA A 191 32.85 16.60 4.01
C ALA A 191 34.39 16.67 4.17
N THR A 192 34.89 16.52 5.40
CA THR A 192 36.32 16.59 5.76
C THR A 192 36.97 15.22 5.93
N ALA A 193 36.26 14.11 5.71
CA ALA A 193 36.91 12.81 5.55
C ALA A 193 37.51 12.75 4.14
N SER A 194 38.82 12.97 4.11
CA SER A 194 39.73 13.00 2.97
C SER A 194 39.28 12.15 1.77
N GLN A 195 39.33 12.78 0.58
CA GLN A 195 39.48 12.08 -0.69
C GLN A 195 40.83 11.35 -0.74
N ASP A 196 40.99 10.27 0.04
CA ASP A 196 42.00 9.27 -0.23
C ASP A 196 41.29 8.09 -0.92
N GLU A 197 41.59 7.92 -2.21
CA GLU A 197 40.88 7.08 -3.20
C GLU A 197 40.90 5.55 -2.96
N ALA A 198 40.91 5.06 -1.72
CA ALA A 198 40.96 3.61 -1.47
C ALA A 198 40.15 3.10 -0.27
N SER A 199 39.41 3.95 0.44
CA SER A 199 38.62 3.52 1.60
C SER A 199 37.13 3.75 1.37
N GLU A 200 36.32 2.75 1.70
CA GLU A 200 34.85 2.80 1.60
C GLU A 200 34.29 4.12 2.15
N PRO A 201 33.25 4.69 1.52
CA PRO A 201 32.68 5.97 1.97
C PRO A 201 32.28 5.89 3.45
N PRO A 202 32.50 6.96 4.25
CA PRO A 202 32.18 6.94 5.67
C PRO A 202 30.69 6.61 5.82
N GLN A 203 30.40 5.44 6.39
CA GLN A 203 29.02 5.04 6.61
C GLN A 203 28.45 5.96 7.69
N ALA A 204 27.45 6.76 7.34
CA ALA A 204 26.62 7.46 8.30
C ALA A 204 26.15 6.42 9.33
N ASN A 205 26.46 6.64 10.61
CA ASN A 205 26.23 5.65 11.65
C ASN A 205 25.29 6.25 12.69
N LEU A 206 24.08 5.72 12.76
CA LEU A 206 23.14 6.05 13.83
C LEU A 206 23.60 5.40 15.12
N ARG A 207 23.48 6.14 16.21
CA ARG A 207 23.61 5.57 17.56
C ARG A 207 22.47 4.58 17.83
N ASP A 208 22.70 3.63 18.73
CA ASP A 208 21.71 2.58 19.00
C ASP A 208 20.42 3.12 19.62
N ASP A 209 20.50 4.19 20.43
CA ASP A 209 19.35 4.91 20.97
C ASP A 209 18.48 5.54 19.87
N GLN A 210 19.12 6.08 18.83
CA GLN A 210 18.43 6.67 17.68
C GLN A 210 17.76 5.61 16.81
N LYS A 211 18.40 4.45 16.63
CA LYS A 211 17.81 3.31 15.92
C LYS A 211 16.59 2.77 16.68
N GLU A 212 16.70 2.60 17.99
CA GLU A 212 15.61 2.14 18.84
C GLU A 212 14.43 3.12 18.78
N TRP A 213 14.70 4.42 18.94
CA TRP A 213 13.68 5.45 18.85
C TRP A 213 12.98 5.49 17.49
N LEU A 214 13.73 5.43 16.37
CA LEU A 214 13.15 5.40 15.03
C LEU A 214 12.31 4.14 14.80
N ASN A 215 12.77 2.98 15.28
CA ASN A 215 12.01 1.74 15.21
C ASN A 215 10.71 1.81 16.01
N ALA A 216 10.76 2.33 17.24
CA ALA A 216 9.56 2.53 18.07
C ALA A 216 8.57 3.48 17.40
N LEU A 217 9.04 4.65 16.95
CA LEU A 217 8.22 5.65 16.26
C LEU A 217 7.53 5.07 15.02
N THR A 218 8.28 4.37 14.17
CA THR A 218 7.74 3.80 12.94
C THR A 218 6.76 2.65 13.21
N ILE A 219 6.99 1.82 14.23
CA ILE A 219 6.03 0.79 14.66
C ILE A 219 4.73 1.44 15.14
N GLU A 220 4.81 2.46 15.99
CA GLU A 220 3.63 3.18 16.49
C GLU A 220 2.83 3.82 15.35
N ILE A 221 3.52 4.51 14.43
CA ILE A 221 2.91 5.09 13.22
C ILE A 221 2.26 4.01 12.37
N ILE A 222 2.93 2.87 12.11
CA ILE A 222 2.36 1.78 11.31
C ILE A 222 1.10 1.24 11.98
N LYS A 223 1.17 0.91 13.28
CA LYS A 223 0.01 0.46 14.05
C LYS A 223 -1.15 1.45 13.92
N GLU A 224 -0.89 2.73 14.17
CA GLU A 224 -1.92 3.74 14.05
C GLU A 224 -2.43 3.96 12.63
N THR A 225 -1.61 3.86 11.59
CA THR A 225 -2.11 3.93 10.21
C THR A 225 -3.06 2.78 9.90
N VAL A 226 -2.80 1.58 10.43
CA VAL A 226 -3.65 0.40 10.31
C VAL A 226 -4.97 0.59 11.08
N TYR A 227 -4.99 1.27 12.23
CA TYR A 227 -6.23 1.54 12.98
C TYR A 227 -6.97 2.81 12.52
N ALA A 228 -6.26 3.83 12.04
CA ALA A 228 -6.79 5.11 11.58
C ALA A 228 -7.35 5.01 10.16
N SER A 229 -6.81 4.09 9.35
CA SER A 229 -7.63 3.45 8.35
C SER A 229 -8.66 2.65 9.14
N LYS A 230 -9.79 3.26 9.47
CA LYS A 230 -11.01 2.51 9.76
C LYS A 230 -11.16 1.61 8.54
N LEU A 231 -10.66 0.38 8.63
CA LEU A 231 -10.03 -0.34 7.51
C LEU A 231 -11.04 -0.75 6.43
N VAL A 232 -12.27 -0.32 6.64
CA VAL A 232 -13.45 -0.74 6.00
C VAL A 232 -14.53 0.29 6.34
N PRO A 233 -15.18 0.98 5.38
CA PRO A 233 -16.45 1.63 5.66
C PRO A 233 -17.36 0.65 6.42
N ASP A 234 -18.24 1.12 7.31
CA ASP A 234 -19.11 0.23 8.09
C ASP A 234 -19.85 -0.80 7.21
N ALA A 235 -20.10 -0.45 5.95
CA ALA A 235 -20.58 -1.35 4.90
C ALA A 235 -19.69 -2.59 4.66
N VAL A 236 -18.37 -2.43 4.52
CA VAL A 236 -17.47 -3.59 4.39
C VAL A 236 -17.05 -4.16 5.76
N ALA A 237 -17.13 -3.40 6.86
CA ALA A 237 -16.95 -3.98 8.20
C ALA A 237 -18.09 -4.95 8.53
N ALA A 238 -19.33 -4.58 8.17
CA ALA A 238 -20.51 -5.44 8.22
C ALA A 238 -20.37 -6.65 7.29
N ALA A 239 -19.87 -6.44 6.06
CA ALA A 239 -19.52 -7.52 5.15
C ALA A 239 -18.53 -8.53 5.74
N PHE A 240 -17.49 -8.04 6.42
CA PHE A 240 -16.49 -8.88 7.08
C PHE A 240 -17.03 -9.54 8.36
N ALA A 241 -18.00 -8.94 9.05
CA ALA A 241 -18.69 -9.57 10.18
C ALA A 241 -19.50 -10.82 9.75
N HIS A 242 -20.02 -10.82 8.52
CA HIS A 242 -20.71 -11.98 7.93
C HIS A 242 -19.78 -13.14 7.52
N LEU A 243 -18.46 -12.93 7.53
CA LEU A 243 -17.44 -13.95 7.20
C LEU A 243 -16.85 -14.65 8.43
N LYS A 244 -17.11 -14.14 9.64
CA LYS A 244 -16.63 -14.72 10.91
C LYS A 244 -17.62 -15.69 11.58
N ARG A 245 -18.74 -16.03 10.92
CA ARG A 245 -19.73 -17.02 11.37
C ARG A 245 -19.69 -18.23 10.46
#